data_AF-A0A6A3K869-F1
#
_entry.id   AF-A0A6A3K869-F1
#
_cell.length_a   1.000
_cell.length_b   1.000
_cell.length_c   1.000
_cell.angle_alpha   90.00
_cell.angle_beta   90.00
_cell.angle_gamma   90.00
#
_symmetry.space_group_name_H-M   'P 1'
#
loop_
_entity.id
_entity.type
_entity.pdbx_description
1 polymer ?
#
loop_
_entity_poly.entity_id
_entity_poly.type
_entity_poly.pdbx_seq_one_letter_code
_entity_poly.pdbx_strand_id
1 'polypeptide(L)'
;MDIASGYWNVPMHPDSVSKTAFTCNYGLYEWLVMPFGLCNAVTAFERLMETVLVDLKWRICLVYLDDCVIFSKDFPTHLVRVRQVLTRFQQAGFKLKMKKCHWGRSQVAFL
;
A
#
# COMPACT_ATOMS: atom_id res chain seq x y z
N MET A 1 3.33 -8.85 -3.53
CA MET A 1 3.76 -8.30 -2.23
C MET A 1 2.53 -7.70 -1.60
N ASP A 2 2.35 -7.88 -0.29
CA ASP A 2 1.18 -7.41 0.46
C ASP A 2 1.63 -6.31 1.44
N ILE A 3 1.01 -5.14 1.32
CA ILE A 3 1.26 -3.99 2.21
C ILE A 3 0.57 -4.24 3.54
N ALA A 4 1.35 -4.16 4.62
CA ALA A 4 0.83 -4.40 5.96
C ALA A 4 -0.07 -3.23 6.39
N SER A 5 -1.35 -3.52 6.58
CA SER A 5 -2.33 -2.54 7.08
C SER A 5 -2.28 -1.23 6.28
N GLY A 6 -2.36 -1.32 4.95
CA GLY A 6 -2.15 -0.19 4.03
C GLY A 6 -2.84 1.10 4.46
N TYR A 7 -4.13 1.04 4.76
CA TYR A 7 -4.92 2.21 5.19
C TYR A 7 -4.37 2.86 6.46
N TRP A 8 -3.93 2.09 7.46
CA TRP A 8 -3.41 2.64 8.71
C TRP A 8 -2.03 3.30 8.57
N ASN A 9 -1.35 3.12 7.43
CA ASN A 9 -0.13 3.88 7.12
C ASN A 9 -0.43 5.28 6.57
N VAL A 10 -1.69 5.58 6.24
CA VAL A 10 -2.09 6.86 5.64
C VAL A 10 -2.67 7.78 6.71
N PRO A 11 -2.04 8.94 7.00
CA PRO A 11 -2.60 9.89 7.95
C PRO A 11 -3.87 10.54 7.39
N MET A 12 -4.85 10.75 8.26
CA MET A 12 -6.04 11.53 7.92
C MET A 12 -5.68 13.02 7.81
N HIS A 13 -6.29 13.72 6.86
CA HIS A 13 -6.20 15.18 6.81
C HIS A 13 -6.80 15.77 8.09
N PRO A 14 -6.18 16.78 8.74
CA PRO A 14 -6.67 17.34 10.01
C PRO A 14 -8.17 17.68 10.00
N ASP A 15 -8.64 18.35 8.95
CA ASP A 15 -10.06 18.73 8.79
C ASP A 15 -11.04 17.57 8.57
N SER A 16 -10.52 16.36 8.34
CA SER A 16 -11.32 15.14 8.16
C SER A 16 -11.30 14.22 9.38
N VAL A 17 -10.43 14.47 10.37
CA VAL A 17 -10.28 13.61 11.56
C VAL A 17 -11.59 13.51 12.34
N SER A 18 -12.24 14.66 12.61
CA SER A 18 -13.51 14.69 13.36
C SER A 18 -14.67 13.97 12.65
N LYS A 19 -14.60 13.80 11.33
CA LYS A 19 -15.60 13.04 10.55
C LYS A 19 -15.46 11.53 10.71
N THR A 20 -14.35 11.07 11.27
CA THR A 20 -14.07 9.65 11.53
C THR A 20 -14.42 9.25 12.96
N ALA A 21 -15.06 10.13 13.73
CA ALA A 21 -15.37 9.86 15.13
C ALA A 21 -16.27 8.63 15.30
N PHE A 22 -15.98 7.82 16.31
CA PHE A 22 -16.80 6.68 16.72
C PHE A 22 -16.95 6.66 18.24
N THR A 23 -18.09 6.14 18.69
CA THR A 23 -18.42 6.05 20.12
C THR A 23 -18.14 4.64 20.63
N CYS A 24 -17.49 4.53 21.79
CA CYS A 24 -17.38 3.30 22.54
C CYS A 24 -17.81 3.54 24.00
N ASN A 25 -17.85 2.48 24.82
CA ASN A 25 -18.23 2.58 26.24
C ASN A 25 -17.35 3.54 27.05
N TYR A 26 -16.18 3.92 26.54
CA TYR A 26 -15.21 4.81 27.19
C TYR A 26 -15.24 6.25 26.64
N GLY A 27 -16.07 6.56 25.65
CA GLY A 27 -16.23 7.91 25.11
C GLY A 27 -16.20 7.99 23.58
N LEU A 28 -15.97 9.19 23.08
CA LEU A 28 -15.83 9.50 21.66
C LEU A 28 -14.34 9.50 21.27
N TYR A 29 -13.99 8.72 20.25
CA TYR A 29 -12.64 8.62 19.71
C TYR A 29 -12.63 8.94 18.23
N GLU A 30 -11.52 9.47 17.74
CA GLU A 30 -11.32 9.85 16.34
C GLU A 30 -10.13 9.10 15.75
N TRP A 31 -10.13 8.88 14.44
CA TRP A 31 -9.02 8.23 13.75
C TRP A 31 -8.02 9.25 13.20
N LEU A 32 -6.76 9.11 13.61
CA LEU A 32 -5.64 9.90 13.07
C LEU A 32 -5.07 9.33 11.76
N VAL A 33 -5.38 8.07 11.48
CA VAL A 33 -5.00 7.35 10.26
C VAL A 33 -6.24 6.81 9.58
N MET A 34 -6.19 6.54 8.29
CA MET A 34 -7.37 6.16 7.51
C MET A 34 -8.02 4.87 8.07
N PRO A 35 -9.25 4.94 8.62
CA PRO A 35 -9.94 3.75 9.10
C PRO A 35 -10.52 2.91 7.97
N PHE A 36 -10.77 1.64 8.28
CA PHE A 36 -11.58 0.77 7.44
C PHE A 36 -13.04 1.24 7.44
N GLY A 37 -13.75 1.03 6.33
CA GLY A 37 -15.18 1.33 6.21
C GLY A 37 -15.51 2.72 5.64
N LEU A 38 -14.52 3.57 5.39
CA LEU A 38 -14.75 4.81 4.63
C LEU A 38 -15.05 4.48 3.16
N CYS A 39 -16.12 5.04 2.61
CA CYS A 39 -16.52 4.82 1.22
C CYS A 39 -15.40 5.14 0.21
N ASN A 40 -14.55 6.12 0.52
CA ASN A 40 -13.49 6.59 -0.38
C ASN A 40 -12.08 6.11 0.01
N ALA A 41 -11.94 5.23 1.02
CA ALA A 41 -10.63 4.78 1.48
C ALA A 41 -9.85 4.06 0.36
N VAL A 42 -10.51 3.14 -0.34
CA VAL A 42 -9.96 2.38 -1.49
C VAL A 42 -9.42 3.34 -2.55
N THR A 43 -10.25 4.26 -3.03
CA THR A 43 -9.88 5.17 -4.11
C THR A 43 -8.76 6.13 -3.71
N ALA A 44 -8.79 6.63 -2.47
CA ALA A 44 -7.74 7.49 -1.93
C ALA A 44 -6.41 6.74 -1.79
N PHE A 45 -6.45 5.50 -1.30
CA PHE A 45 -5.28 4.66 -1.15
C PHE A 45 -4.66 4.28 -2.50
N GLU A 46 -5.48 3.88 -3.47
CA GLU A 46 -5.01 3.57 -4.82
C GLU A 46 -4.30 4.79 -5.43
N ARG A 47 -4.90 5.99 -5.34
CA ARG A 47 -4.28 7.22 -5.86
C ARG A 47 -2.94 7.54 -5.19
N LEU A 48 -2.82 7.29 -3.89
CA LEU A 48 -1.56 7.42 -3.16
C LEU A 48 -0.51 6.44 -3.70
N MET A 49 -0.89 5.18 -3.89
CA MET A 49 -0.01 4.13 -4.43
C MET A 49 0.45 4.45 -5.85
N GLU A 50 -0.46 4.94 -6.70
CA GLU A 50 -0.11 5.42 -8.04
C GLU A 50 0.91 6.56 -8.00
N THR A 51 0.82 7.44 -7.01
CA THR A 51 1.74 8.57 -6.84
C THR A 51 3.13 8.09 -6.39
N VAL A 52 3.19 7.17 -5.43
CA VAL A 52 4.46 6.64 -4.89
C VAL A 52 5.26 5.85 -5.95
N LEU A 53 4.55 5.18 -6.87
CA LEU A 53 5.14 4.36 -7.92
C LEU A 53 4.98 4.97 -9.32
N VAL A 54 4.76 6.27 -9.43
CA VAL A 54 4.34 6.95 -10.68
C VAL A 54 5.22 6.63 -11.90
N ASP A 55 6.52 6.47 -11.72
CA ASP A 55 7.50 6.15 -12.77
C ASP A 55 7.83 4.66 -12.90
N LEU A 56 7.33 3.83 -11.99
CA LEU A 56 7.57 2.39 -11.93
C LEU A 56 6.34 1.58 -12.39
N LYS A 57 5.14 2.09 -12.12
CA LYS A 57 3.85 1.49 -12.49
C LYS A 57 3.78 1.30 -14.01
N TRP A 58 3.23 0.18 -14.44
CA TRP A 58 3.13 -0.25 -15.85
C TRP A 58 4.45 -0.58 -16.55
N ARG A 59 5.61 -0.26 -15.96
CA ARG A 59 6.94 -0.56 -16.54
C ARG A 59 7.61 -1.75 -15.88
N ILE A 60 7.60 -1.77 -14.55
CA ILE A 60 8.26 -2.80 -13.75
C ILE A 60 7.36 -3.42 -12.70
N CYS A 61 6.27 -2.74 -12.33
CA CYS A 61 5.31 -3.23 -11.35
C CYS A 61 3.86 -2.87 -11.71
N LEU A 62 2.94 -3.68 -11.20
CA LEU A 62 1.50 -3.41 -11.13
C LEU A 62 1.13 -3.29 -9.65
N VAL A 63 0.16 -2.42 -9.36
CA VAL A 63 -0.45 -2.30 -8.05
C VAL A 63 -1.95 -2.38 -8.20
N TYR A 64 -2.57 -3.03 -7.23
CA TYR A 64 -3.99 -3.01 -6.99
C TYR A 64 -4.22 -3.07 -5.48
N LEU A 65 -4.73 -1.98 -4.90
CA LEU A 65 -4.91 -1.87 -3.45
C LEU A 65 -3.60 -2.20 -2.70
N ASP A 66 -3.66 -3.17 -1.78
CA ASP A 66 -2.55 -3.61 -0.94
C ASP A 66 -1.59 -4.56 -1.68
N ASP A 67 -1.93 -5.02 -2.89
CA ASP A 67 -1.15 -5.97 -3.66
C ASP A 67 -0.27 -5.28 -4.71
N CYS A 68 1.04 -5.49 -4.60
CA CYS A 68 2.02 -5.05 -5.59
C CYS A 68 2.74 -6.24 -6.22
N VAL A 69 2.69 -6.35 -7.55
CA VAL A 69 3.42 -7.36 -8.33
C VAL A 69 4.50 -6.72 -9.16
N ILE A 70 5.69 -7.29 -9.08
CA ILE A 70 6.87 -6.89 -9.85
C ILE A 70 7.12 -7.97 -10.88
N PHE A 71 7.34 -7.56 -12.13
CA PHE A 71 7.61 -8.48 -13.23
C PHE A 71 8.92 -8.13 -13.92
N SER A 72 9.60 -9.12 -14.48
CA SER A 72 10.85 -8.98 -15.23
C SER A 72 11.04 -10.18 -16.16
N LYS A 73 11.98 -10.07 -17.11
CA LYS A 73 12.30 -11.17 -18.04
C LYS A 73 13.26 -12.20 -17.43
N ASP A 74 14.19 -11.74 -16.61
CA ASP A 74 15.25 -12.53 -15.99
C ASP A 74 15.39 -12.20 -14.50
N PHE A 75 16.04 -13.10 -13.76
CA PHE A 75 16.23 -12.99 -12.31
C PHE A 75 17.18 -11.86 -11.88
N PRO A 76 18.33 -11.63 -12.55
CA PRO A 76 19.18 -10.47 -12.24
C PRO A 76 18.44 -9.13 -12.34
N THR A 77 17.71 -8.91 -13.44
CA THR A 77 16.87 -7.72 -13.64
C THR A 77 15.74 -7.66 -12.60
N HIS A 78 15.20 -8.81 -12.20
CA HIS A 78 14.18 -8.89 -11.15
C HIS A 78 14.68 -8.28 -9.84
N LEU A 79 15.89 -8.64 -9.40
CA LEU A 79 16.46 -8.16 -8.14
C LEU A 79 16.62 -6.63 -8.14
N VAL A 80 17.04 -6.05 -9.27
CA VAL A 80 17.15 -4.59 -9.42
C VAL A 80 15.78 -3.92 -9.29
N ARG A 81 14.76 -4.45 -9.96
CA ARG A 81 13.38 -3.92 -9.91
C ARG A 81 12.77 -4.06 -8.51
N VAL A 82 12.95 -5.20 -7.86
CA VAL A 82 12.54 -5.43 -6.47
C VAL A 82 13.16 -4.37 -5.56
N ARG A 83 14.46 -4.12 -5.68
CA ARG A 83 15.14 -3.09 -4.88
C ARG A 83 14.58 -1.70 -5.13
N GLN A 84 14.28 -1.33 -6.38
CA GLN A 84 13.69 -0.03 -6.71
C GLN A 84 12.32 0.16 -6.04
N VAL A 85 11.42 -0.81 -6.17
CA VAL A 85 10.07 -0.74 -5.58
C VAL A 85 10.14 -0.72 -4.05
N LEU A 86 10.96 -1.58 -3.43
CA LEU A 86 11.14 -1.59 -1.98
C LEU A 86 11.70 -0.27 -1.46
N THR A 87 12.60 0.37 -2.21
CA THR A 87 13.14 1.69 -1.85
C THR A 87 12.04 2.75 -1.84
N ARG A 88 11.11 2.71 -2.81
CA ARG A 88 9.96 3.63 -2.86
C ARG A 88 9.00 3.42 -1.70
N PHE A 89 8.70 2.17 -1.37
CA PHE A 89 7.88 1.87 -0.20
C PHE A 89 8.53 2.32 1.11
N GLN A 90 9.84 2.12 1.24
CA GLN A 90 10.59 2.61 2.40
C GLN A 90 10.54 4.14 2.52
N GLN A 91 10.75 4.86 1.41
CA GLN A 91 10.69 6.33 1.38
C GLN A 91 9.30 6.88 1.70
N ALA A 92 8.25 6.19 1.25
CA ALA A 92 6.86 6.54 1.56
C ALA A 92 6.41 6.08 2.96
N GLY A 93 7.26 5.37 3.72
CA GLY A 93 6.94 4.88 5.06
C GLY A 93 6.03 3.64 5.08
N PHE A 94 5.80 2.98 3.95
CA PHE A 94 5.01 1.76 3.88
C PHE A 94 5.76 0.56 4.45
N LYS A 95 5.00 -0.31 5.13
CA LYS A 95 5.50 -1.58 5.68
C LYS A 95 4.91 -2.74 4.90
N LEU A 96 5.69 -3.79 4.66
CA LEU A 96 5.23 -4.99 3.98
C LEU A 96 5.00 -6.12 4.98
N LYS A 97 3.97 -6.93 4.71
CA LYS A 97 3.70 -8.14 5.49
C LYS A 97 4.51 -9.30 4.92
N MET A 98 5.72 -9.49 5.44
CA MET A 98 6.67 -10.49 4.92
C MET A 98 6.08 -11.91 4.79
N LYS A 99 5.24 -12.34 5.74
CA LYS A 99 4.57 -13.66 5.71
C LYS A 99 3.65 -13.88 4.51
N LYS A 100 3.15 -12.80 3.90
CA LYS A 100 2.26 -12.83 2.73
C LYS A 100 2.99 -12.45 1.42
N CYS A 101 4.28 -12.11 1.49
CA CYS A 101 5.04 -11.76 0.31
C CYS A 101 5.63 -13.03 -0.33
N HIS A 102 5.36 -13.20 -1.63
CA HIS A 102 5.94 -14.26 -2.44
C HIS A 102 7.04 -13.67 -3.34
N TRP A 103 8.24 -14.26 -3.31
CA TRP A 103 9.43 -13.71 -3.96
C TRP A 103 10.00 -14.65 -5.02
N GLY A 104 10.48 -14.09 -6.13
CA GLY A 104 11.26 -14.81 -7.14
C GLY A 104 10.57 -16.03 -7.77
N ARG A 105 9.24 -16.01 -7.85
CA ARG A 105 8.46 -17.10 -8.43
C ARG A 105 8.30 -16.90 -9.94
N SER A 106 8.37 -18.00 -10.70
CA SER A 106 8.12 -17.99 -12.15
C SER A 106 6.65 -17.69 -12.50
N GLN A 107 5.74 -17.99 -11.57
CA GLN A 107 4.31 -17.73 -11.67
C GLN A 107 3.79 -17.30 -10.30
N VAL A 108 2.88 -16.33 -10.30
CA VAL A 108 2.18 -15.85 -9.11
C VAL A 108 0.71 -15.65 -9.45
N ALA A 109 -0.18 -16.05 -8.54
CA ALA A 109 -1.57 -15.61 -8.63
C ALA A 109 -1.60 -14.11 -8.27
N PHE A 110 -2.19 -13.30 -9.15
CA PHE A 110 -2.38 -11.87 -8.94
C PHE A 110 -3.77 -11.53 -9.45
N LEU A 111 -4.68 -11.27 -8.50
CA LEU A 111 -6.12 -11.08 -8.67
C LEU A 111 -6.79 -12.00 -9.69
#